data_AF-F9PF58-F1
#
_entry.id   AF-F9PF58-F1
#
_cell.length_a   1.000
_cell.length_b   1.000
_cell.length_c   1.000
_cell.angle_alpha   90.00
_cell.angle_beta   90.00
_cell.angle_gamma   90.00
#
_symmetry.space_group_name_H-M   'P 1'
#
loop_
_entity.id
_entity.type
_entity.pdbx_description
1 polymer ?
#
loop_
_entity_poly.entity_id
_entity_poly.type
_entity_poly.pdbx_seq_one_letter_code
_entity_poly.pdbx_strand_id
1 'polypeptide(L)'
;MKTLKNIGWFTLAFLSFLMVYSFIQGVGLAAMKMGAPEYVAVPVYVLLAGIFTFVTYKWYKTGTVTIEKTALNKYIWLPALVWALAIVAQFFLPNDPSVSQKMLEELTHNQPLFTFFMAVIFAPLTEELTFRGMLARFVFPQQDNVKKTALFLLVSTVLFALAHFPTSPQQFLVYSALGLSMGLAYINKGGLAYSMGLHALNNLISFVMIMML
;
A
#
# COMPACT_ATOMS: atom_id res chain seq x y z
N MET A 1 -1.73 7.74 28.89
CA MET A 1 -0.62 8.52 28.25
C MET A 1 0.16 7.72 27.19
N LYS A 2 0.57 6.46 27.44
CA LYS A 2 1.34 5.64 26.47
C LYS A 2 0.59 5.37 25.14
N THR A 3 -0.70 5.03 25.20
CA THR A 3 -1.52 4.79 24.00
C THR A 3 -1.67 6.03 23.12
N LEU A 4 -1.96 7.20 23.72
CA LEU A 4 -2.05 8.47 22.99
C LEU A 4 -0.72 8.83 22.32
N LYS A 5 0.41 8.61 23.01
CA LYS A 5 1.75 8.79 22.44
C LYS A 5 1.97 7.88 21.22
N ASN A 6 1.56 6.62 21.31
CA ASN A 6 1.69 5.66 20.21
C ASN A 6 0.82 6.04 19.01
N ILE A 7 -0.43 6.43 19.25
CA ILE A 7 -1.31 6.96 18.20
C ILE A 7 -0.66 8.19 17.56
N GLY A 8 -0.10 9.11 18.36
CA GLY A 8 0.63 10.27 17.85
C GLY A 8 1.80 9.90 16.93
N TRP A 9 2.58 8.87 17.27
CA TRP A 9 3.66 8.39 16.39
C TRP A 9 3.16 7.76 15.09
N PHE A 10 2.07 6.99 15.15
CA PHE A 10 1.44 6.47 13.94
C PHE A 10 0.89 7.61 13.07
N THR A 11 0.20 8.59 13.66
CA THR A 11 -0.29 9.77 12.96
C THR A 11 0.86 10.53 12.30
N LEU A 12 2.00 10.70 12.96
CA LEU A 12 3.17 11.31 12.35
C LEU A 12 3.68 10.51 11.14
N ALA A 13 3.76 9.18 11.25
CA ALA A 13 4.17 8.32 10.15
C ALA A 13 3.19 8.40 8.96
N PHE A 14 1.89 8.37 9.26
CA PHE A 14 0.82 8.48 8.27
C PHE A 14 0.82 9.86 7.58
N LEU A 15 0.99 10.95 8.33
CA LEU A 15 1.10 12.29 7.76
C LEU A 15 2.39 12.47 6.95
N SER A 16 3.50 11.87 7.37
CA SER A 16 4.74 11.85 6.58
C SER A 16 4.52 11.15 5.24
N PHE A 17 3.83 10.01 5.22
CA PHE A 17 3.41 9.34 3.99
C PHE A 17 2.50 10.25 3.14
N LEU A 18 1.44 10.82 3.72
CA LEU A 18 0.50 11.66 2.97
C LEU A 18 1.11 12.95 2.43
N MET A 19 2.03 13.58 3.17
CA MET A 19 2.57 14.89 2.80
C MET A 19 3.90 14.74 2.07
N VAL A 20 4.89 14.08 2.68
CA VAL A 20 6.26 14.04 2.14
C VAL A 20 6.33 13.12 0.93
N TYR A 21 5.77 11.92 1.01
CA TYR A 21 5.83 11.00 -0.13
C TYR A 21 4.95 11.46 -1.29
N SER A 22 3.74 11.97 -1.03
CA SER A 22 2.92 12.60 -2.09
C SER A 22 3.59 13.83 -2.70
N PHE A 23 4.33 14.62 -1.91
CA PHE A 23 5.13 15.72 -2.44
C PHE A 23 6.25 15.22 -3.37
N ILE A 24 6.96 14.15 -3.02
CA ILE A 24 7.98 13.52 -3.88
C ILE A 24 7.37 13.08 -5.22
N GLN A 25 6.19 12.42 -5.18
CA GLN A 25 5.45 12.05 -6.39
C GLN A 25 5.05 13.28 -7.22
N GLY A 26 4.49 14.30 -6.55
CA GLY A 26 4.02 15.54 -7.15
C GLY A 26 5.14 16.33 -7.84
N VAL A 27 6.32 16.42 -7.23
CA VAL A 27 7.49 17.06 -7.84
C VAL A 27 7.95 16.33 -9.09
N GLY A 28 8.02 14.99 -9.05
CA GLY A 28 8.39 14.19 -10.22
C GLY A 28 7.41 14.39 -11.38
N LEU A 29 6.11 14.33 -11.08
CA LEU A 29 5.06 14.56 -12.08
C LEU A 29 5.05 15.99 -12.62
N ALA A 30 5.19 16.99 -11.76
CA ALA A 30 5.23 18.40 -12.16
C ALA A 30 6.42 18.70 -13.08
N ALA A 31 7.60 18.15 -12.76
CA ALA A 31 8.79 18.30 -13.61
C ALA A 31 8.53 17.79 -15.03
N MET A 32 7.94 16.60 -15.19
CA MET A 32 7.62 16.03 -16.50
C MET A 32 6.54 16.85 -17.23
N LYS A 33 5.51 17.33 -16.51
CA LYS A 33 4.50 18.25 -17.08
C LYS A 33 5.09 19.57 -17.58
N MET A 34 6.19 20.03 -16.98
CA MET A 34 6.94 21.22 -17.40
C MET A 34 7.97 20.93 -18.50
N GLY A 35 8.01 19.71 -19.04
CA GLY A 35 8.88 19.32 -20.16
C GLY A 35 10.22 18.69 -19.76
N ALA A 36 10.42 18.33 -18.48
CA ALA A 36 11.61 17.58 -18.08
C ALA A 36 11.58 16.16 -18.70
N PRO A 37 12.68 15.68 -19.31
CA PRO A 37 12.71 14.33 -19.87
C PRO A 37 12.59 13.26 -18.78
N GLU A 38 11.91 12.14 -19.09
CA GLU A 38 11.73 11.02 -18.15
C GLU A 38 13.05 10.46 -17.62
N TYR A 39 14.07 10.34 -18.47
CA TYR A 39 15.40 9.85 -18.07
C TYR A 39 16.12 10.78 -17.07
N VAL A 40 15.62 11.99 -16.85
CA VAL A 40 16.08 12.90 -15.79
C VAL A 40 15.13 12.88 -14.60
N ALA A 41 13.83 13.01 -14.83
CA ALA A 41 12.83 13.11 -13.77
C ALA A 41 12.69 11.80 -12.97
N VAL A 42 12.74 10.64 -13.65
CA VAL A 42 12.57 9.33 -13.01
C VAL A 42 13.72 9.01 -12.05
N PRO A 43 15.03 9.13 -12.42
CA PRO A 43 16.10 8.88 -11.45
C PRO A 43 16.05 9.77 -10.21
N VAL A 44 15.66 11.04 -10.35
CA VAL A 44 15.47 11.96 -9.22
C VAL A 44 14.33 11.48 -8.32
N TYR A 45 13.19 11.11 -8.92
CA TYR A 45 12.06 10.54 -8.19
C TYR A 45 12.47 9.26 -7.43
N VAL A 46 13.13 8.32 -8.12
CA VAL A 46 13.59 7.04 -7.54
C VAL A 46 14.55 7.28 -6.38
N LEU A 47 15.46 8.25 -6.50
CA LEU A 47 16.39 8.60 -5.42
C LEU A 47 15.63 9.15 -4.19
N LEU A 48 14.74 10.12 -4.39
CA LEU A 48 13.98 10.74 -3.30
C LEU A 48 13.02 9.75 -2.62
N ALA A 49 12.29 8.97 -3.41
CA ALA A 49 11.41 7.92 -2.92
C ALA A 49 12.21 6.83 -2.20
N GLY A 50 13.38 6.44 -2.72
CA GLY A 50 14.31 5.52 -2.10
C GLY A 50 14.79 6.00 -0.73
N ILE A 51 15.18 7.27 -0.61
CA ILE A 51 15.57 7.88 0.66
C ILE A 51 14.39 7.85 1.64
N PHE A 52 13.20 8.27 1.22
CA PHE A 52 11.99 8.26 2.06
C PHE A 52 11.67 6.84 2.57
N THR A 53 11.66 5.85 1.67
CA THR A 53 11.41 4.45 1.99
C THR A 53 12.48 3.93 2.96
N PHE A 54 13.76 4.21 2.72
CA PHE A 54 14.86 3.74 3.57
C PHE A 54 14.76 4.33 4.98
N VAL A 55 14.55 5.64 5.10
CA VAL A 55 14.40 6.31 6.41
C VAL A 55 13.20 5.75 7.16
N THR A 56 12.05 5.60 6.48
CA THR A 56 10.83 5.03 7.07
C THR A 56 11.03 3.58 7.50
N TYR A 57 11.72 2.77 6.69
CA TYR A 57 12.07 1.39 7.02
C TYR A 57 13.00 1.33 8.25
N LYS A 58 14.04 2.17 8.29
CA LYS A 58 14.93 2.26 9.45
C LYS A 58 14.16 2.64 10.70
N TRP A 59 13.24 3.60 10.61
CA TRP A 59 12.36 3.97 11.71
C TRP A 59 11.49 2.77 12.14
N TYR A 60 10.84 2.08 11.20
CA TYR A 60 10.07 0.86 11.45
C TYR A 60 10.90 -0.21 12.19
N LYS A 61 12.19 -0.37 11.88
CA LYS A 61 13.08 -1.36 12.51
C LYS A 61 13.53 -1.03 13.93
N THR A 62 13.32 0.19 14.44
CA THR A 62 13.73 0.58 15.81
C THR A 62 12.86 0.00 16.95
N GLY A 63 12.04 -1.01 16.66
CA GLY A 63 10.96 -1.46 17.54
C GLY A 63 10.42 -2.80 17.06
N THR A 64 9.69 -3.47 17.93
CA THR A 64 9.33 -4.88 17.77
C THR A 64 7.83 -5.04 17.60
N VAL A 65 7.44 -5.86 16.63
CA VAL A 65 6.06 -6.34 16.46
C VAL A 65 6.09 -7.85 16.68
N THR A 66 5.23 -8.36 17.54
CA THR A 66 5.05 -9.80 17.75
C THR A 66 3.74 -10.26 17.12
N ILE A 67 3.83 -11.29 16.30
CA ILE A 67 2.68 -11.89 15.59
C ILE A 67 2.72 -13.39 15.90
N GLU A 68 1.74 -13.85 16.66
CA GLU A 68 1.61 -15.26 17.00
C GLU A 68 0.72 -15.98 15.99
N LYS A 69 0.80 -17.31 15.98
CA LYS A 69 -0.03 -18.14 15.10
C LYS A 69 -1.47 -18.13 15.60
N THR A 70 -2.40 -17.76 14.73
CA THR A 70 -3.83 -17.73 14.94
C THR A 70 -4.55 -18.46 13.80
N ALA A 71 -5.88 -18.58 13.87
CA ALA A 71 -6.67 -19.14 12.78
C ALA A 71 -6.56 -18.32 11.47
N LEU A 72 -6.24 -17.02 11.56
CA LEU A 72 -6.22 -16.07 10.44
C LEU A 72 -4.90 -16.08 9.65
N ASN A 73 -3.83 -16.63 10.23
CA ASN A 73 -2.49 -16.68 9.61
C ASN A 73 -1.89 -18.09 9.58
N LYS A 74 -2.70 -19.12 9.87
CA LYS A 74 -2.28 -20.52 9.79
C LYS A 74 -2.03 -20.97 8.35
N TYR A 75 -2.74 -20.39 7.37
CA TYR A 75 -2.72 -20.80 5.98
C TYR A 75 -2.04 -19.76 5.09
N ILE A 76 -0.85 -20.11 4.60
CA ILE A 76 -0.03 -19.24 3.75
C ILE A 76 -0.71 -18.85 2.43
N TRP A 77 -1.64 -19.67 1.93
CA TRP A 77 -2.35 -19.43 0.68
C TRP A 77 -3.56 -18.51 0.84
N LEU A 78 -4.02 -18.24 2.07
CA LEU A 78 -5.22 -17.44 2.32
C LEU A 78 -5.14 -16.02 1.73
N PRO A 79 -4.02 -15.28 1.84
CA PRO A 79 -3.88 -13.95 1.21
C PRO A 79 -4.10 -14.00 -0.30
N ALA A 80 -3.49 -14.98 -0.97
CA ALA A 80 -3.60 -15.18 -2.42
C ALA A 80 -5.02 -15.59 -2.84
N LEU A 81 -5.71 -16.40 -2.02
CA LEU A 81 -7.11 -16.72 -2.26
C LEU A 81 -8.01 -15.47 -2.19
N VAL A 82 -7.85 -14.65 -1.14
CA VAL A 82 -8.64 -13.40 -1.01
C VAL A 82 -8.37 -12.46 -2.19
N TRP A 83 -7.11 -12.33 -2.60
CA TRP A 83 -6.73 -11.55 -3.78
C TRP A 83 -7.37 -12.08 -5.07
N ALA A 84 -7.29 -13.39 -5.33
CA ALA A 84 -7.89 -14.01 -6.50
C ALA A 84 -9.41 -13.87 -6.53
N LEU A 85 -10.07 -14.07 -5.39
CA LEU A 85 -11.52 -13.86 -5.26
C LEU A 85 -11.90 -12.40 -5.50
N ALA A 86 -11.09 -11.43 -5.05
CA ALA A 86 -11.32 -10.01 -5.31
C ALA A 86 -11.24 -9.67 -6.80
N ILE A 87 -10.31 -10.30 -7.54
CA ILE A 87 -10.20 -10.16 -9.00
C ILE A 87 -11.41 -10.80 -9.69
N VAL A 88 -11.75 -12.05 -9.34
CA VAL A 88 -12.89 -12.76 -9.93
C VAL A 88 -14.18 -11.98 -9.69
N ALA A 89 -14.40 -11.47 -8.49
CA ALA A 89 -15.59 -10.67 -8.16
C ALA A 89 -15.71 -9.41 -9.04
N GLN A 90 -14.59 -8.76 -9.37
CA GLN A 90 -14.61 -7.56 -10.23
C GLN A 90 -15.14 -7.84 -11.65
N PHE A 91 -14.95 -9.06 -12.19
CA PHE A 91 -15.53 -9.43 -13.50
C PHE A 91 -17.07 -9.50 -13.50
N PHE A 92 -17.70 -9.59 -12.33
CA PHE A 92 -19.15 -9.62 -12.18
C PHE A 92 -19.75 -8.29 -11.72
N LEU A 93 -18.90 -7.29 -11.45
CA LEU A 93 -19.32 -5.97 -11.00
C LEU A 93 -19.32 -4.97 -12.18
N PRO A 94 -20.14 -3.90 -12.13
CA PRO A 94 -20.07 -2.83 -13.10
C PRO A 94 -18.66 -2.24 -13.17
N ASN A 95 -18.17 -1.97 -14.38
CA ASN A 95 -16.91 -1.28 -14.55
C ASN A 95 -17.09 0.21 -14.20
N ASP A 96 -16.76 0.57 -12.96
CA ASP A 96 -16.87 1.93 -12.39
C ASP A 96 -15.47 2.40 -11.91
N PRO A 97 -14.57 2.78 -12.84
CA PRO A 97 -13.21 3.16 -12.49
C PRO A 97 -13.21 4.44 -11.66
N SER A 98 -12.54 4.37 -10.51
CA SER A 98 -12.30 5.51 -9.63
C SER A 98 -11.48 6.61 -10.32
N VAL A 99 -11.57 7.84 -9.82
CA VAL A 99 -10.74 8.97 -10.29
C VAL A 99 -9.25 8.61 -10.25
N SER A 100 -8.82 7.93 -9.18
CA SER A 100 -7.46 7.45 -9.01
C SER A 100 -7.05 6.45 -10.09
N GLN A 101 -7.94 5.53 -10.48
CA GLN A 101 -7.68 4.56 -11.56
C GLN A 101 -7.54 5.25 -12.91
N LYS A 102 -8.46 6.17 -13.26
CA LYS A 102 -8.38 6.92 -14.52
C LYS A 102 -7.10 7.75 -14.63
N MET A 103 -6.72 8.42 -13.54
CA MET A 103 -5.47 9.19 -13.48
C MET A 103 -4.24 8.29 -13.61
N LEU A 104 -4.26 7.09 -13.02
CA LEU A 104 -3.19 6.11 -13.14
C LEU A 104 -3.10 5.54 -14.56
N GLU A 105 -4.23 5.28 -15.22
CA GLU A 105 -4.30 4.86 -16.62
C GLU A 105 -3.67 5.92 -17.54
N GLU A 106 -4.13 7.17 -17.45
CA GLU A 106 -3.59 8.28 -18.22
C GLU A 106 -2.08 8.46 -17.98
N LEU A 107 -1.64 8.40 -16.72
CA LEU A 107 -0.23 8.54 -16.37
C LEU A 107 0.60 7.35 -16.89
N THR A 108 0.05 6.14 -16.90
CA THR A 108 0.72 4.95 -17.45
C THR A 108 0.97 5.10 -18.94
N HIS A 109 -0.02 5.56 -19.70
CA HIS A 109 0.15 5.79 -21.15
C HIS A 109 1.10 6.95 -21.43
N ASN A 110 1.00 8.05 -20.68
CA ASN A 110 1.77 9.25 -20.93
C ASN A 110 3.21 9.16 -20.41
N GLN A 111 3.43 8.49 -19.28
CA GLN A 111 4.70 8.44 -18.55
C GLN A 111 4.94 7.03 -17.95
N PRO A 112 5.12 5.99 -18.79
CA PRO A 112 5.14 4.60 -18.36
C PRO A 112 6.30 4.27 -17.42
N LEU A 113 7.50 4.83 -17.66
CA LEU A 113 8.66 4.55 -16.81
C LEU A 113 8.48 5.13 -15.40
N PHE A 114 7.99 6.38 -15.32
CA PHE A 114 7.67 7.00 -14.05
C PHE A 114 6.60 6.21 -13.30
N THR A 115 5.53 5.82 -13.99
CA THR A 115 4.42 5.08 -13.39
C THR A 115 4.84 3.71 -12.90
N PHE A 116 5.72 3.01 -13.62
CA PHE A 116 6.28 1.74 -13.18
C PHE A 116 6.98 1.88 -11.82
N PHE A 117 7.92 2.82 -11.69
CA PHE A 117 8.60 3.01 -10.41
C PHE A 117 7.65 3.51 -9.32
N MET A 118 6.73 4.42 -9.65
CA MET A 118 5.82 5.00 -8.67
C MET A 118 4.80 4.00 -8.15
N ALA A 119 4.08 3.31 -9.04
CA ALA A 119 2.96 2.44 -8.69
C ALA A 119 3.39 0.98 -8.46
N VAL A 120 4.36 0.45 -9.19
CA VAL A 120 4.75 -0.98 -9.07
C VAL A 120 5.81 -1.19 -8.00
N ILE A 121 6.72 -0.23 -7.81
CA ILE A 121 7.84 -0.36 -6.87
C ILE A 121 7.57 0.41 -5.57
N PHE A 122 7.43 1.73 -5.64
CA PHE A 122 7.43 2.56 -4.44
C PHE A 122 6.09 2.62 -3.70
N ALA A 123 4.95 2.53 -4.39
CA ALA A 123 3.64 2.42 -3.72
C ALA A 123 3.59 1.20 -2.78
N PRO A 124 3.88 -0.05 -3.21
CA PRO A 124 3.96 -1.19 -2.30
C PRO A 124 4.94 -1.00 -1.15
N LEU A 125 6.12 -0.43 -1.39
CA LEU A 125 7.11 -0.23 -0.33
C LEU A 125 6.61 0.75 0.74
N THR A 126 6.09 1.90 0.33
CA THR A 126 5.67 2.98 1.23
C THR A 126 4.33 2.72 1.90
N GLU A 127 3.36 2.17 1.16
CA GLU A 127 2.03 1.85 1.68
C GLU A 127 2.08 0.69 2.67
N GLU A 128 2.79 -0.40 2.35
CA GLU A 128 2.92 -1.52 3.29
C GLU A 128 3.72 -1.13 4.53
N LEU A 129 4.76 -0.30 4.39
CA LEU A 129 5.45 0.28 5.54
C LEU A 129 4.48 1.08 6.42
N THR A 130 3.60 1.89 5.85
CA THR A 130 2.70 2.77 6.59
C THR A 130 1.52 2.01 7.21
N PHE A 131 0.70 1.37 6.38
CA PHE A 131 -0.58 0.76 6.79
C PHE A 131 -0.43 -0.56 7.53
N ARG A 132 0.72 -1.24 7.39
CA ARG A 132 0.99 -2.52 8.08
C ARG A 132 2.15 -2.33 9.06
N GLY A 133 3.32 -1.93 8.58
CA GLY A 133 4.53 -1.82 9.41
C GLY A 133 4.37 -0.86 10.58
N MET A 134 4.12 0.41 10.30
CA MET A 134 4.03 1.49 11.28
C MET A 134 2.75 1.39 12.12
N LEU A 135 1.63 1.02 11.50
CA LEU A 135 0.38 0.75 12.21
C LEU A 135 0.55 -0.38 13.23
N ALA A 136 1.11 -1.53 12.82
CA ALA A 136 1.36 -2.63 13.74
C ALA A 136 2.34 -2.21 14.82
N ARG A 137 3.47 -1.61 14.45
CA ARG A 137 4.50 -1.15 15.40
C ARG A 137 3.94 -0.27 16.52
N PHE A 138 3.14 0.73 16.18
CA PHE A 138 2.72 1.72 17.18
C PHE A 138 1.39 1.36 17.84
N VAL A 139 0.41 0.91 17.06
CA VAL A 139 -0.98 0.73 17.54
C VAL A 139 -1.28 -0.72 17.88
N PHE A 140 -0.72 -1.67 17.13
CA PHE A 140 -0.96 -3.12 17.34
C PHE A 140 0.33 -3.95 17.50
N PRO A 141 1.23 -3.61 18.46
CA PRO A 141 2.55 -4.25 18.52
C PRO A 141 2.51 -5.71 18.98
N GLN A 142 1.40 -6.16 19.57
CA GLN A 142 1.17 -7.55 19.97
C GLN A 142 -0.09 -8.10 19.31
N GLN A 143 0.10 -9.03 18.38
CA GLN A 143 -0.95 -9.78 17.69
C GLN A 143 -0.89 -11.24 18.17
N ASP A 144 -1.15 -11.42 19.46
CA ASP A 144 -1.01 -12.69 20.21
C ASP A 144 -2.31 -13.53 20.23
N ASN A 145 -3.41 -13.01 19.72
CA ASN A 145 -4.68 -13.72 19.65
C ASN A 145 -5.55 -13.27 18.48
N VAL A 146 -6.58 -14.06 18.18
CA VAL A 146 -7.50 -13.82 17.05
C VAL A 146 -8.18 -12.45 17.14
N LYS A 147 -8.58 -11.98 18.33
CA LYS A 147 -9.29 -10.69 18.47
C LYS A 147 -8.38 -9.50 18.13
N LYS A 148 -7.15 -9.48 18.66
CA LYS A 148 -6.17 -8.42 18.36
C LYS A 148 -5.74 -8.45 16.90
N THR A 149 -5.52 -9.65 16.36
CA THR A 149 -5.15 -9.84 14.94
C THR A 149 -6.28 -9.37 14.02
N ALA A 150 -7.52 -9.75 14.31
CA ALA A 150 -8.69 -9.31 13.55
C ALA A 150 -8.89 -7.79 13.62
N LEU A 151 -8.69 -7.17 14.79
CA LEU A 151 -8.79 -5.72 14.94
C LEU A 151 -7.70 -5.00 14.15
N PHE A 152 -6.46 -5.50 14.16
CA PHE A 152 -5.38 -4.98 13.30
C PHE A 152 -5.76 -5.07 11.82
N LEU A 153 -6.22 -6.25 11.36
CA LEU A 153 -6.63 -6.44 9.96
C LEU A 153 -7.76 -5.48 9.58
N LEU A 154 -8.77 -5.33 10.42
CA LEU A 154 -9.89 -4.42 10.19
C LEU A 154 -9.41 -2.97 10.04
N VAL A 155 -8.65 -2.47 11.02
CA VAL A 155 -8.17 -1.07 11.01
C VAL A 155 -7.20 -0.83 9.83
N SER A 156 -6.26 -1.75 9.60
CA SER A 156 -5.32 -1.66 8.47
C SER A 156 -6.05 -1.63 7.13
N THR A 157 -7.05 -2.50 6.95
CA THR A 157 -7.87 -2.59 5.74
C THR A 157 -8.68 -1.33 5.50
N VAL A 158 -9.37 -0.83 6.53
CA VAL A 158 -10.22 0.38 6.41
C VAL A 158 -9.36 1.60 6.11
N LEU A 159 -8.23 1.78 6.81
CA LEU A 159 -7.32 2.90 6.55
C LEU A 159 -6.75 2.86 5.12
N PHE A 160 -6.35 1.67 4.66
CA PHE A 160 -5.87 1.47 3.30
C PHE A 160 -6.96 1.81 2.27
N ALA A 161 -8.18 1.29 2.45
CA ALA A 161 -9.28 1.54 1.53
C ALA A 161 -9.67 3.02 1.46
N LEU A 162 -9.74 3.71 2.61
CA LEU A 162 -10.06 5.14 2.66
C LEU A 162 -8.97 6.02 2.04
N ALA A 163 -7.69 5.63 2.16
CA ALA A 163 -6.59 6.36 1.53
C ALA A 163 -6.62 6.34 0.00
N HIS A 164 -7.41 5.44 -0.60
CA HIS A 164 -7.64 5.37 -2.04
C HIS A 164 -8.83 6.23 -2.51
N PHE A 165 -9.46 6.99 -1.60
CA PHE A 165 -10.57 7.91 -1.88
C PHE A 165 -11.72 7.29 -2.68
N PRO A 166 -12.30 6.17 -2.24
CA PRO A 166 -13.42 5.55 -2.94
C PRO A 166 -14.64 6.48 -2.94
N THR A 167 -15.28 6.63 -4.11
CA THR A 167 -16.48 7.45 -4.28
C THR A 167 -17.77 6.63 -4.31
N SER A 168 -17.67 5.30 -4.26
CA SER A 168 -18.80 4.38 -4.21
C SER A 168 -18.56 3.23 -3.22
N PRO A 169 -19.62 2.60 -2.66
CA PRO A 169 -19.47 1.42 -1.83
C PRO A 169 -18.74 0.27 -2.52
N GLN A 170 -18.94 0.12 -3.84
CA GLN A 170 -18.23 -0.87 -4.64
C GLN A 170 -16.72 -0.64 -4.62
N GLN A 171 -16.26 0.58 -4.89
CA GLN A 171 -14.83 0.91 -4.86
C GLN A 171 -14.24 0.69 -3.46
N PHE A 172 -14.97 1.08 -2.41
CA PHE A 172 -14.55 0.82 -1.02
C PHE A 172 -14.37 -0.67 -0.75
N LEU A 173 -15.29 -1.52 -1.23
CA LEU A 173 -15.20 -2.98 -1.08
C LEU A 173 -14.02 -3.58 -1.86
N VAL A 174 -13.75 -3.10 -3.09
CA VAL A 174 -12.59 -3.54 -3.88
C VAL A 174 -11.28 -3.20 -3.16
N TYR A 175 -11.10 -1.95 -2.74
CA TYR A 175 -9.90 -1.56 -2.00
C TYR A 175 -9.81 -2.23 -0.63
N SER A 176 -10.93 -2.51 0.02
CA SER A 176 -10.96 -3.28 1.27
C SER A 176 -10.54 -4.74 1.05
N ALA A 177 -10.97 -5.38 -0.04
CA ALA A 177 -10.56 -6.76 -0.33
C ALA A 177 -9.05 -6.86 -0.61
N LEU A 178 -8.50 -5.92 -1.38
CA LEU A 178 -7.05 -5.79 -1.58
C LEU A 178 -6.33 -5.50 -0.25
N GLY A 179 -6.85 -4.56 0.52
CA GLY A 179 -6.29 -4.16 1.81
C GLY A 179 -6.24 -5.33 2.82
N LEU A 180 -7.30 -6.15 2.83
CA LEU A 180 -7.39 -7.36 3.64
C LEU A 180 -6.40 -8.43 3.16
N SER A 181 -6.28 -8.64 1.85
CA SER A 181 -5.32 -9.59 1.29
C SER A 181 -3.88 -9.26 1.73
N MET A 182 -3.45 -8.00 1.58
CA MET A 182 -2.12 -7.57 2.03
C MET A 182 -1.98 -7.67 3.56
N GLY A 183 -3.02 -7.29 4.31
CA GLY A 183 -3.06 -7.48 5.77
C GLY A 183 -2.83 -8.95 6.18
N LEU A 184 -3.48 -9.89 5.49
CA LEU A 184 -3.30 -11.32 5.69
C LEU A 184 -1.89 -11.78 5.30
N ALA A 185 -1.32 -11.26 4.22
CA ALA A 185 0.05 -11.56 3.79
C ALA A 185 1.07 -11.12 4.86
N TYR A 186 0.89 -9.93 5.43
CA TYR A 186 1.71 -9.41 6.51
C TYR A 186 1.73 -10.33 7.75
N ILE A 187 0.56 -10.75 8.22
CA ILE A 187 0.47 -11.57 9.45
C ILE A 187 0.87 -13.03 9.27
N ASN A 188 0.91 -13.55 8.03
CA ASN A 188 1.31 -14.95 7.73
C ASN A 188 2.81 -15.19 7.90
N LYS A 189 3.65 -14.21 7.53
CA LYS A 189 5.11 -14.35 7.57
C LYS A 189 5.77 -13.46 8.62
N GLY A 190 4.98 -12.76 9.44
CA GLY A 190 5.48 -11.88 10.49
C GLY A 190 6.33 -10.72 9.95
N GLY A 191 6.10 -10.31 8.71
CA GLY A 191 7.01 -9.40 8.01
C GLY A 191 6.41 -8.78 6.75
N LEU A 192 6.98 -7.65 6.34
CA LEU A 192 6.49 -6.84 5.23
C LEU A 192 6.74 -7.45 3.85
N ALA A 193 7.76 -8.30 3.70
CA ALA A 193 8.20 -8.80 2.39
C ALA A 193 7.07 -9.51 1.62
N TYR A 194 6.28 -10.34 2.29
CA TYR A 194 5.20 -11.06 1.61
C TYR A 194 4.05 -10.12 1.19
N SER A 195 3.72 -9.16 2.05
CA SER A 195 2.74 -8.11 1.77
C SER A 195 3.16 -7.22 0.60
N MET A 196 4.40 -6.73 0.64
CA MET A 196 5.00 -5.90 -0.43
C MET A 196 5.08 -6.65 -1.75
N GLY A 197 5.45 -7.93 -1.72
CA GLY A 197 5.51 -8.75 -2.93
C GLY A 197 4.15 -8.97 -3.57
N LEU A 198 3.12 -9.30 -2.77
CA LEU A 198 1.76 -9.48 -3.28
C LEU A 198 1.16 -8.18 -3.81
N HIS A 199 1.43 -7.05 -3.13
CA HIS A 199 1.01 -5.73 -3.58
C HIS A 199 1.73 -5.32 -4.88
N ALA A 200 3.06 -5.47 -4.95
CA ALA A 200 3.80 -5.20 -6.18
C ALA A 200 3.35 -6.08 -7.35
N LEU A 201 3.03 -7.35 -7.11
CA LEU A 201 2.46 -8.23 -8.13
C LEU A 201 1.10 -7.73 -8.62
N ASN A 202 0.21 -7.33 -7.72
CA ASN A 202 -1.08 -6.74 -8.08
C ASN A 202 -0.90 -5.50 -8.99
N ASN A 203 0.00 -4.60 -8.59
CA ASN A 203 0.22 -3.36 -9.32
C ASN A 203 0.94 -3.62 -10.65
N LEU A 204 1.84 -4.60 -10.72
CA LEU A 204 2.48 -5.01 -11.97
C LEU A 204 1.48 -5.56 -12.97
N ILE A 205 0.55 -6.43 -12.51
CA ILE A 205 -0.51 -6.97 -13.37
C ILE A 205 -1.38 -5.83 -13.90
N SER A 206 -1.83 -4.92 -13.02
CA SER A 206 -2.61 -3.75 -13.43
C SER A 206 -1.86 -2.89 -14.44
N PHE A 207 -0.58 -2.60 -14.20
CA PHE A 207 0.27 -1.81 -15.11
C PHE A 207 0.39 -2.47 -16.48
N VAL A 208 0.67 -3.79 -16.54
CA VAL A 208 0.77 -4.53 -17.80
C VAL A 208 -0.55 -4.55 -18.54
N MET A 209 -1.69 -4.72 -17.84
CA MET A 209 -3.01 -4.67 -18.46
C MET A 209 -3.28 -3.30 -19.09
N ILE A 210 -2.97 -2.21 -18.40
CA ILE A 210 -3.13 -0.85 -18.95
C ILE A 210 -2.24 -0.64 -20.18
N MET A 211 -0.99 -1.11 -20.14
CA MET A 211 -0.06 -1.00 -21.28
C MET A 211 -0.46 -1.83 -22.51
N MET A 212 -1.36 -2.81 -22.35
CA MET A 212 -1.86 -3.67 -23.44
C MET A 212 -3.20 -3.19 -24.03
N LEU A 213 -3.84 -2.19 -23.41
CA LEU A 213 -5.05 -1.52 -23.89
C LEU A 213 -4.70 -0.34 -24.79
#